data_AF-A0A7S1HPU4-F1
#
_entry.id   AF-A0A7S1HPU4-F1
#
_cell.length_a   1.000
_cell.length_b   1.000
_cell.length_c   1.000
_cell.angle_alpha   90.00
_cell.angle_beta   90.00
_cell.angle_gamma   90.00
#
_symmetry.space_group_name_H-M   'P 1'
#
loop_
_entity.id
_entity.type
_entity.pdbx_description
1 polymer ?
#
loop_
_entity_poly.entity_id
_entity_poly.type
_entity_poly.pdbx_seq_one_letter_code
_entity_poly.pdbx_strand_id
1 'polypeptide(L)'
;VFEKYYKQQLAKRLLSLGGSRGGGGAKEEHEKMVILKLKTECGYQFTSKLESMFNDIRTSQDTMASFKEQDEGATGGVEVGVQVLTTGSWPTQPPEAAGVW
;
A
#
# COMPACT_ATOMS: atom_id res chain seq x y z
N VAL A 1 -0.93 -14.50 -15.23
CA VAL A 1 -2.30 -13.92 -15.16
C VAL A 1 -2.72 -13.66 -13.71
N PHE A 2 -2.76 -14.69 -12.86
CA PHE A 2 -3.13 -14.56 -11.43
C PHE A 2 -2.30 -13.50 -10.69
N GLU A 3 -0.97 -13.55 -10.80
CA GLU A 3 -0.05 -12.61 -10.14
C GLU A 3 -0.39 -11.15 -10.41
N LYS A 4 -0.62 -10.78 -11.68
CA LYS A 4 -0.97 -9.41 -12.09
C LYS A 4 -2.28 -8.96 -11.46
N TYR A 5 -3.30 -9.82 -11.50
CA TYR A 5 -4.60 -9.53 -10.91
C TYR A 5 -4.51 -9.39 -9.39
N TYR A 6 -3.82 -10.32 -8.73
CA TYR A 6 -3.63 -10.30 -7.29
C TYR A 6 -2.87 -9.03 -6.85
N LYS A 7 -1.77 -8.68 -7.53
CA LYS A 7 -1.02 -7.43 -7.29
C LYS A 7 -1.91 -6.20 -7.38
N GLN A 8 -2.73 -6.09 -8.42
CA GLN A 8 -3.66 -4.97 -8.60
C GLN A 8 -4.69 -4.88 -7.47
N GLN A 9 -5.27 -6.01 -7.09
CA GLN A 9 -6.30 -6.04 -6.04
C GLN A 9 -5.71 -5.80 -4.66
N LEU A 10 -4.53 -6.36 -4.37
CA LEU A 10 -3.80 -6.11 -3.13
C LEU A 10 -3.43 -4.62 -3.01
N ALA A 11 -2.91 -4.01 -4.09
CA ALA A 11 -2.57 -2.59 -4.09
C ALA A 11 -3.75 -1.71 -3.67
N LYS A 12 -4.92 -1.91 -4.28
CA LYS A 12 -6.15 -1.16 -3.95
C LYS A 12 -6.54 -1.32 -2.48
N ARG A 13 -6.43 -2.54 -1.93
CA ARG A 13 -6.73 -2.80 -0.51
C ARG A 13 -5.73 -2.11 0.41
N LEU A 14 -4.44 -2.19 0.10
CA LEU A 14 -3.39 -1.56 0.90
C LEU A 14 -3.48 -0.03 0.93
N LEU A 15 -3.71 0.61 -0.22
CA LEU A 15 -3.83 2.07 -0.29
C LEU A 15 -5.07 2.60 0.46
N SER A 16 -6.19 1.86 0.39
CA SER A 16 -7.41 2.21 1.13
C SER A 16 -7.28 1.96 2.64
N LEU A 17 -6.49 0.97 3.06
CA LEU A 17 -6.17 0.70 4.46
C LEU A 17 -5.23 1.77 5.04
N GLY A 18 -4.23 2.22 4.28
CA GLY A 18 -3.21 3.14 4.76
C GLY A 18 -3.73 4.53 5.17
N GLY A 19 -4.91 4.94 4.67
CA GLY A 19 -5.58 6.20 5.03
C GLY A 19 -6.49 6.13 6.25
N SER A 20 -6.92 4.93 6.68
CA SER A 20 -7.85 4.76 7.79
C SER A 20 -7.09 4.39 9.06
N ARG A 21 -6.97 5.35 9.98
CA ARG A 21 -6.15 5.34 11.22
C ARG A 21 -6.59 4.32 12.30
N GLY A 22 -7.28 3.24 11.93
CA GLY A 22 -7.69 2.20 12.86
C GLY A 22 -8.70 1.26 12.22
N GLY A 23 -8.42 -0.05 12.25
CA GLY A 23 -9.38 -1.09 11.82
C GLY A 23 -8.88 -2.11 10.79
N GLY A 24 -7.56 -2.28 10.63
CA GLY A 24 -6.99 -3.16 9.60
C GLY A 24 -6.52 -4.55 10.04
N GLY A 25 -6.33 -4.81 11.34
CA GLY A 25 -5.54 -5.95 11.82
C GLY A 25 -5.95 -7.32 11.25
N ALA A 26 -7.23 -7.68 11.32
CA ALA A 26 -7.70 -8.97 10.80
C ALA A 26 -7.57 -9.11 9.28
N LYS A 27 -7.72 -8.01 8.51
CA LYS A 27 -7.54 -8.02 7.06
C LYS A 27 -6.07 -8.13 6.69
N GLU A 28 -5.21 -7.43 7.40
CA GLU A 28 -3.76 -7.47 7.21
C GLU A 28 -3.20 -8.88 7.47
N GLU A 29 -3.61 -9.52 8.57
CA GLU A 29 -3.19 -10.88 8.89
C GLU A 29 -3.64 -11.90 7.83
N HIS A 30 -4.84 -11.76 7.30
CA HIS A 30 -5.30 -12.62 6.20
C HIS A 30 -4.43 -12.47 4.95
N GLU A 31 -4.11 -11.23 4.56
CA GLU A 31 -3.25 -11.00 3.39
C GLU A 31 -1.83 -11.52 3.60
N LYS A 32 -1.27 -11.38 4.82
CA LYS A 32 0.02 -11.98 5.18
C LYS A 32 -0.02 -13.50 5.03
N MET A 33 -1.09 -14.16 5.46
CA MET A 33 -1.25 -15.60 5.28
C MET A 33 -1.33 -16.00 3.81
N VAL A 34 -2.01 -15.22 2.96
CA VAL A 34 -2.06 -15.48 1.51
C VAL A 34 -0.67 -15.34 0.88
N ILE A 35 0.09 -14.31 1.22
CA ILE A 35 1.47 -14.14 0.75
C ILE A 35 2.34 -15.31 1.21
N LEU A 36 2.22 -15.75 2.47
CA LEU A 36 2.98 -16.88 2.98
C LEU A 36 2.70 -18.16 2.19
N LYS A 37 1.42 -18.43 1.88
CA LYS A 37 1.06 -19.58 1.03
C LYS A 37 1.63 -19.46 -0.38
N LEU A 38 1.54 -18.28 -1.00
CA LEU A 38 2.12 -18.05 -2.33
C LEU A 38 3.64 -18.21 -2.34
N LYS A 39 4.31 -17.83 -1.25
CA LYS A 39 5.76 -18.01 -1.08
C LYS A 39 6.14 -19.47 -1.00
N THR A 40 5.36 -20.27 -0.26
CA THR A 40 5.55 -21.72 -0.17
C THR A 40 5.36 -22.41 -1.51
N GLU A 41 4.29 -22.07 -2.23
CA GLU A 41 3.92 -22.76 -3.48
C GLU A 41 4.67 -22.24 -4.72
N CYS A 42 5.03 -20.96 -4.77
CA CYS A 42 5.60 -20.30 -5.96
C CYS A 42 6.99 -19.68 -5.75
N GLY A 43 7.51 -19.70 -4.53
CA GLY A 43 8.85 -19.22 -4.18
C GLY A 43 8.96 -17.71 -3.93
N TYR A 44 10.12 -17.30 -3.41
CA TYR A 44 10.42 -15.95 -2.94
C TYR A 44 10.34 -14.87 -4.03
N GLN A 45 10.77 -15.19 -5.26
CA GLN A 45 10.78 -14.22 -6.36
C GLN A 45 9.35 -13.76 -6.72
N PHE A 46 8.38 -14.66 -6.59
CA PHE A 46 6.97 -14.39 -6.88
C PHE A 46 6.37 -13.38 -5.90
N THR A 47 6.68 -13.51 -4.61
CA THR A 47 6.11 -12.67 -3.54
C THR A 47 6.89 -11.39 -3.27
N SER A 48 8.14 -11.27 -3.74
CA SER A 48 9.04 -10.12 -3.52
C SER A 48 8.35 -8.75 -3.60
N LYS A 49 7.61 -8.48 -4.69
CA LYS A 49 6.90 -7.21 -4.89
C LYS A 49 5.70 -7.04 -3.94
N LEU A 50 4.99 -8.12 -3.63
CA LEU A 50 3.86 -8.09 -2.68
C LEU A 50 4.37 -7.73 -1.28
N GLU A 51 5.48 -8.35 -0.86
CA GLU A 51 6.14 -8.08 0.42
C GLU A 51 6.64 -6.62 0.49
N SER A 52 7.21 -6.10 -0.61
CA SER A 52 7.61 -4.69 -0.72
C SER A 52 6.42 -3.73 -0.56
N MET A 53 5.26 -4.04 -1.15
CA MET A 53 4.05 -3.21 -1.00
C MET A 53 3.59 -3.13 0.46
N PHE A 54 3.68 -4.22 1.22
CA PHE A 54 3.37 -4.21 2.66
C PHE A 54 4.34 -3.33 3.44
N ASN A 55 5.63 -3.44 3.15
CA ASN A 55 6.64 -2.63 3.81
C ASN A 55 6.42 -1.14 3.55
N ASP A 56 6.09 -0.76 2.31
CA ASP A 56 5.83 0.63 1.94
C ASP A 56 4.66 1.23 2.75
N ILE A 57 3.57 0.49 2.97
CA ILE A 57 2.45 0.98 3.79
C ILE A 57 2.90 1.24 5.22
N ARG A 58 3.62 0.30 5.84
CA ARG A 58 4.09 0.44 7.22
C ARG A 58 5.04 1.63 7.35
N THR A 59 6.08 1.67 6.53
CA THR A 59 7.08 2.75 6.57
C THR A 59 6.44 4.10 6.27
N SER A 60 5.48 4.15 5.35
CA SER A 60 4.78 5.40 5.06
C SER A 60 3.89 5.87 6.20
N GLN A 61 3.25 4.97 6.94
CA GLN A 61 2.47 5.34 8.12
C GLN A 61 3.39 5.92 9.21
N ASP A 62 4.52 5.27 9.47
CA ASP A 62 5.52 5.74 10.43
C ASP A 62 6.05 7.12 10.01
N THR A 63 6.37 7.31 8.72
CA THR A 63 6.83 8.59 8.16
C THR A 63 5.77 9.68 8.30
N MET A 64 4.51 9.36 8.02
CA MET A 64 3.39 10.31 8.13
C MET A 64 3.11 10.68 9.59
N ALA A 65 3.28 9.74 10.53
CA ALA A 65 3.16 10.01 11.96
C ALA A 65 4.23 11.01 12.42
N SER A 66 5.50 10.79 12.06
CA SER A 66 6.59 11.71 12.36
C SER A 66 6.41 13.08 11.70
N PHE A 67 5.86 13.13 10.48
CA PHE A 67 5.51 14.41 9.83
C PHE A 67 4.44 15.16 10.62
N LYS A 68 3.38 14.47 11.07
CA LYS A 68 2.31 15.08 11.89
C LYS A 68 2.81 15.58 13.24
N GLU A 69 3.82 14.95 13.83
CA GLU A 69 4.45 15.42 15.07
C GLU A 69 5.26 16.72 14.88
N GLN A 70 5.83 16.92 13.68
CA GLN A 70 6.58 18.12 13.34
C GLN A 70 5.71 19.24 12.75
N ASP A 71 4.49 18.93 12.32
CA ASP A 71 3.54 19.89 11.76
C ASP A 71 2.90 20.74 12.86
N GLU A 72 3.60 21.79 13.30
CA GLU A 72 3.10 22.82 14.23
C GLU A 72 2.07 23.75 13.57
N GLY A 73 1.13 23.21 12.78
CA GLY A 73 0.09 23.96 12.07
C GLY A 73 0.49 24.50 10.70
N ALA A 74 1.57 24.00 10.09
CA ALA A 74 1.98 24.41 8.74
C ALA A 74 0.96 23.99 7.66
N THR A 75 0.16 22.95 7.93
CA THR A 75 -0.95 22.53 7.06
C THR A 75 -2.19 23.43 7.15
N GLY A 76 -2.20 24.48 7.98
CA GLY A 76 -3.31 25.44 8.06
C GLY A 76 -4.65 24.81 8.50
N GLY A 77 -4.59 23.69 9.24
CA GLY A 77 -5.77 22.96 9.70
C GLY A 77 -6.32 21.92 8.70
N VAL A 78 -5.64 21.69 7.58
CA VAL A 78 -6.01 20.63 6.63
C VAL A 78 -5.49 19.28 7.13
N GLU A 79 -6.39 18.30 7.26
CA GLU A 79 -5.97 16.92 7.52
C GLU A 79 -5.33 16.33 6.26
N VAL A 80 -4.00 16.19 6.28
CA VAL A 80 -3.24 15.56 5.21
C VAL A 80 -3.00 14.07 5.53
N GLY A 81 -3.07 13.23 4.50
CA GLY A 81 -2.62 11.84 4.52
C GLY A 81 -1.78 11.56 3.28
N VAL A 82 -0.48 11.26 3.49
CA VAL A 82 0.45 10.94 2.40
C VAL A 82 0.87 9.48 2.51
N GLN A 83 0.96 8.82 1.35
CA GLN A 83 1.53 7.49 1.23
C GLN A 83 2.72 7.49 0.26
N VAL A 84 3.90 7.08 0.75
CA VAL A 84 5.14 6.97 -0.03
C VAL A 84 5.34 5.52 -0.46
N LEU A 85 5.51 5.30 -1.76
CA LEU A 85 5.49 3.97 -2.38
C LEU A 85 6.75 3.74 -3.24
N THR A 86 7.27 2.51 -3.22
CA THR A 86 8.45 2.13 -4.01
C THR A 86 8.10 1.92 -5.48
N THR A 87 8.72 2.71 -6.37
CA THR A 87 8.56 2.58 -7.82
C THR A 87 8.88 1.16 -8.30
N GLY A 88 8.00 0.58 -9.12
CA GLY A 88 8.19 -0.75 -9.71
C GLY A 88 7.72 -1.94 -8.85
N SER A 89 7.46 -1.71 -7.55
CA SER A 89 6.79 -2.68 -6.66
C SER A 89 5.26 -2.61 -6.81
N TRP A 90 4.72 -1.41 -7.02
CA TRP A 90 3.29 -1.16 -7.17
C TRP A 90 2.85 -1.23 -8.63
N PRO A 91 1.63 -1.72 -8.90
CA PRO A 91 1.04 -1.62 -10.23
C PRO A 91 0.81 -0.14 -10.54
N THR A 92 1.48 0.36 -11.58
CA THR A 92 1.15 1.67 -12.12
C THR A 92 -0.23 1.58 -12.76
N GLN A 93 -1.17 2.40 -12.27
CA GLN A 93 -2.33 2.68 -13.11
C GLN A 93 -1.77 3.41 -14.34
N PRO A 94 -2.04 2.95 -15.58
CA PRO A 94 -1.97 3.91 -16.67
C PRO A 94 -2.91 5.05 -16.26
N PRO A 95 -2.51 6.33 -16.43
CA PRO A 95 -3.47 7.41 -16.24
C PRO A 95 -4.68 7.02 -17.09
N GLU A 96 -5.83 6.85 -16.43
CA GLU A 96 -7.10 6.79 -17.14
C GLU A 96 -7.06 8.02 -18.03
N ALA A 97 -7.04 7.81 -19.36
CA ALA A 97 -7.02 8.93 -20.29
C ALA A 97 -8.24 9.76 -19.90
N ALA A 98 -8.00 10.86 -19.19
CA ALA A 98 -9.04 11.74 -18.70
C ALA A 98 -9.85 12.07 -19.94
N GLY A 99 -11.09 11.58 -19.94
CA GLY A 99 -11.94 11.58 -21.11
C GLY A 99 -11.87 12.94 -21.77
N VAL A 100 -11.42 12.93 -23.02
CA VAL A 100 -11.52 14.06 -23.93
C VAL A 100 -13.01 14.38 -24.04
N TRP A 101 -13.45 15.46 -23.39
CA TRP A 101 -14.70 16.17 -23.63
C TRP A 101 -14.42 17.67 -23.49
#